data_AF-A0A381I5M6-F1
#
_entry.id   AF-A0A381I5M6-F1
#
_cell.length_a   1.000
_cell.length_b   1.000
_cell.length_c   1.000
_cell.angle_alpha   90.00
_cell.angle_beta   90.00
_cell.angle_gamma   90.00
#
_symmetry.space_group_name_H-M   'P 1'
#
loop_
_entity.id
_entity.type
_entity.pdbx_description
1 polymer ?
#
loop_
_entity_poly.entity_id
_entity_poly.type
_entity_poly.pdbx_seq_one_letter_code
_entity_poly.pdbx_strand_id
1 'polypeptide(L)'
;MREVGIEIAAFLPTKFPIIGGKLNYRNHRKIVVIDGIIGYTGGINIGDEYLGKNDKFGYWRDTHIRIKGISVYMLQMTFLIDWYYTTKEVLVTKNYFPSVRECW
;
A
#
# COMPACT_ATOMS: atom_id res chain seq x y z
N MET A 1 3.05 -13.09 -9.67
CA MET A 1 3.71 -11.88 -9.09
C MET A 1 5.20 -12.11 -8.90
N ARG A 2 5.64 -12.98 -7.97
CA ARG A 2 7.08 -13.24 -7.77
C ARG A 2 7.80 -13.71 -9.04
N GLU A 3 7.18 -14.61 -9.80
CA GLU A 3 7.74 -15.16 -11.06
C GLU A 3 8.01 -14.10 -12.14
N VAL A 4 7.33 -12.96 -12.07
CA VAL A 4 7.51 -11.83 -12.99
C VAL A 4 8.32 -10.69 -12.36
N GLY A 5 9.03 -10.97 -11.26
CA GLY A 5 9.93 -10.03 -10.60
C GLY A 5 9.27 -9.08 -9.59
N ILE A 6 7.99 -9.28 -9.25
CA ILE A 6 7.31 -8.44 -8.24
C ILE A 6 7.63 -8.96 -6.84
N GLU A 7 8.22 -8.09 -6.02
CA GLU A 7 8.45 -8.35 -4.62
C GLU A 7 7.14 -8.28 -3.83
N ILE A 8 6.90 -9.28 -2.98
CA ILE A 8 5.69 -9.35 -2.16
C ILE A 8 6.05 -9.78 -0.74
N ALA A 9 5.36 -9.22 0.25
CA ALA A 9 5.53 -9.54 1.65
C ALA A 9 4.16 -9.50 2.35
N ALA A 10 3.86 -10.51 3.16
CA ALA A 10 2.61 -10.57 3.92
C ALA A 10 2.80 -9.88 5.27
N PHE A 11 2.04 -8.81 5.53
CA PHE A 11 2.09 -8.10 6.81
C PHE A 11 1.46 -8.95 7.92
N LEU A 12 2.22 -9.25 8.99
CA LEU A 12 1.81 -10.10 10.12
C LEU A 12 1.21 -11.47 9.70
N PRO A 13 2.00 -12.36 9.08
CA PRO A 13 1.50 -13.68 8.70
C PRO A 13 1.20 -14.50 9.96
N THR A 14 -0.06 -14.91 10.13
CA THR A 14 -0.48 -15.76 11.25
C THR A 14 0.13 -17.16 11.11
N LYS A 15 1.10 -17.49 11.97
CA LYS A 15 1.83 -18.78 11.92
C LYS A 15 1.44 -19.80 13.01
N PHE A 16 0.58 -19.48 13.97
CA PHE A 16 0.22 -20.36 15.11
C PHE A 16 -1.23 -20.15 15.59
N PRO A 17 -1.87 -21.15 16.26
CA PRO A 17 -3.21 -20.97 16.83
C PRO A 17 -3.18 -19.86 17.89
N ILE A 18 -4.15 -18.95 17.78
CA ILE A 18 -3.99 -17.57 18.26
C ILE A 18 -4.49 -17.48 19.70
N ILE A 19 -3.57 -17.60 20.65
CA ILE A 19 -3.81 -17.22 22.04
C ILE A 19 -3.67 -15.69 22.12
N GLY A 20 -4.79 -14.95 22.26
CA GLY A 20 -4.76 -13.54 22.70
C GLY A 20 -5.25 -12.45 21.74
N GLY A 21 -6.24 -12.70 20.86
CA GLY A 21 -7.02 -11.62 20.21
C GLY A 21 -6.29 -10.73 19.18
N LYS A 22 -5.02 -11.02 18.89
CA LYS A 22 -4.19 -10.22 17.94
C LYS A 22 -4.57 -10.40 16.45
N LEU A 23 -5.56 -11.24 16.14
CA LEU A 23 -6.10 -11.45 14.78
C LEU A 23 -6.60 -10.18 14.09
N ASN A 24 -7.03 -9.20 14.89
CA ASN A 24 -7.65 -7.98 14.39
C ASN A 24 -6.63 -6.90 14.02
N TYR A 25 -5.34 -7.08 14.34
CA TYR A 25 -4.28 -6.16 13.89
C TYR A 25 -3.96 -6.43 12.42
N ARG A 26 -4.75 -5.83 11.54
CA ARG A 26 -4.54 -5.88 10.10
C ARG A 26 -4.10 -4.53 9.58
N ASN A 27 -3.24 -4.53 8.57
CA ASN A 27 -2.95 -3.31 7.83
C ASN A 27 -4.18 -2.94 7.00
N HIS A 28 -4.78 -1.79 7.30
CA HIS A 28 -5.97 -1.28 6.60
C HIS A 28 -5.65 -0.12 5.66
N ARG A 29 -4.36 0.24 5.50
CA ARG A 29 -3.91 1.29 4.58
C ARG A 29 -3.91 0.77 3.14
N LYS A 30 -4.39 1.59 2.20
CA LYS A 30 -4.33 1.34 0.75
C LYS A 30 -3.46 2.45 0.19
N ILE A 31 -2.23 2.11 -0.15
CA ILE A 31 -1.22 3.08 -0.57
C ILE A 31 -0.63 2.56 -1.87
N VAL A 32 -0.60 3.42 -2.89
CA VAL A 32 0.21 3.22 -4.09
C VAL A 32 1.11 4.42 -4.23
N VAL A 33 2.40 4.17 -4.41
CA VAL A 33 3.39 5.21 -4.73
C VAL A 33 4.09 4.82 -6.02
N ILE A 34 4.15 5.76 -6.96
CA ILE A 34 4.79 5.59 -8.26
C ILE A 34 5.94 6.59 -8.34
N ASP A 35 7.14 6.08 -8.50
CA ASP A 35 8.41 6.81 -8.65
C ASP A 35 8.71 7.84 -7.53
N GLY A 36 8.01 7.75 -6.40
CA GLY A 36 8.08 8.76 -5.34
C GLY A 36 7.40 10.10 -5.65
N ILE A 37 6.71 10.22 -6.79
CA ILE A 37 6.13 11.50 -7.29
C ILE A 37 4.60 11.49 -7.29
N ILE A 38 3.99 10.32 -7.53
CA ILE A 38 2.53 10.16 -7.57
C ILE A 38 2.11 9.21 -6.45
N GLY A 39 1.15 9.63 -5.64
CA GLY A 39 0.58 8.84 -4.56
C GLY A 39 -0.92 8.65 -4.73
N TYR A 40 -1.42 7.48 -4.40
CA TYR A 40 -2.84 7.18 -4.27
C TYR A 40 -3.14 6.65 -2.87
N THR A 41 -4.23 7.11 -2.27
CA THR A 41 -4.75 6.59 -1.00
C THR A 41 -6.26 6.82 -0.89
N GLY A 42 -6.95 6.01 -0.08
CA GLY A 42 -8.39 6.07 0.10
C GLY A 42 -8.98 4.75 0.59
N GLY A 43 -10.27 4.51 0.30
CA GLY A 43 -10.97 3.29 0.73
C GLY A 43 -10.82 2.08 -0.21
N ILE A 44 -10.61 2.34 -1.51
CA ILE A 44 -10.57 1.31 -2.57
C ILE A 44 -9.33 0.40 -2.44
N ASN A 45 -9.55 -0.92 -2.37
CA ASN A 45 -8.50 -1.95 -2.55
C ASN A 45 -8.26 -2.24 -4.04
N ILE A 46 -7.23 -3.05 -4.33
CA ILE A 46 -7.01 -3.59 -5.67
C ILE A 46 -7.81 -4.89 -5.80
N GLY A 47 -8.94 -4.84 -6.52
CA GLY A 47 -9.81 -5.99 -6.72
C GLY A 47 -10.94 -5.73 -7.72
N ASP A 48 -11.52 -6.79 -8.27
CA ASP A 48 -12.58 -6.71 -9.29
C ASP A 48 -13.96 -6.33 -8.69
N GLU A 49 -14.12 -6.45 -7.36
CA GLU A 49 -15.36 -6.12 -6.65
C GLU A 49 -15.81 -4.67 -6.84
N TYR A 50 -14.87 -3.76 -7.09
CA TYR A 50 -15.15 -2.34 -7.31
C TYR A 50 -15.69 -2.03 -8.72
N LEU A 51 -15.64 -3.00 -9.64
CA LEU A 51 -16.09 -2.80 -11.03
C LEU A 51 -17.62 -2.85 -11.20
N GLY A 52 -18.36 -3.20 -10.14
CA GLY A 52 -19.82 -3.32 -10.18
C GLY A 52 -20.35 -4.49 -11.02
N LYS A 53 -19.46 -5.42 -11.42
CA LYS A 53 -19.79 -6.58 -12.27
C LYS A 53 -20.27 -7.81 -11.49
N ASN A 54 -20.23 -7.74 -10.17
CA ASN A 54 -20.59 -8.86 -9.31
C ASN A 54 -21.95 -8.58 -8.65
N ASP A 55 -22.95 -9.38 -8.95
CA ASP A 55 -24.33 -9.21 -8.46
C ASP A 55 -24.43 -9.22 -6.92
N LYS A 56 -23.50 -9.89 -6.22
CA LYS A 56 -23.47 -9.93 -4.75
C LYS A 56 -23.00 -8.60 -4.16
N PHE A 57 -22.01 -7.96 -4.78
CA PHE A 57 -21.43 -6.71 -4.28
C PHE A 57 -22.13 -5.48 -4.86
N GLY A 58 -22.72 -5.61 -6.06
CA GLY A 58 -23.41 -4.52 -6.75
C GLY A 58 -22.49 -3.33 -7.03
N TYR A 59 -23.09 -2.15 -7.17
CA TYR A 59 -22.34 -0.90 -7.32
C TYR A 59 -21.64 -0.53 -6.00
N TRP A 60 -20.31 -0.49 -6.04
CA TRP A 60 -19.49 -0.11 -4.89
C TRP A 60 -19.10 1.37 -4.97
N ARG A 61 -19.63 2.18 -4.06
CA ARG A 61 -19.22 3.59 -3.92
C ARG A 61 -18.12 3.71 -2.86
N ASP A 62 -16.98 4.25 -3.26
CA ASP A 62 -15.89 4.61 -2.36
C ASP A 62 -15.13 5.83 -2.91
N THR A 63 -14.22 6.39 -2.14
CA THR A 63 -13.41 7.55 -2.50
C THR A 63 -11.93 7.21 -2.46
N HIS A 64 -11.21 7.63 -3.48
CA HIS A 64 -9.76 7.55 -3.56
C HIS A 64 -9.22 8.88 -4.06
N ILE A 65 -8.09 9.30 -3.53
CA ILE A 65 -7.43 10.55 -3.92
C ILE A 65 -6.12 10.24 -4.60
N ARG A 66 -5.80 11.04 -5.62
CA ARG A 66 -4.47 11.13 -6.20
C ARG A 66 -3.80 12.38 -5.66
N ILE A 67 -2.60 12.23 -5.14
CA ILE A 67 -1.74 13.31 -4.70
C ILE A 67 -0.46 13.33 -5.53
N LYS A 68 0.12 14.52 -5.71
CA LYS A 68 1.40 14.75 -6.36
C LYS A 68 2.28 15.64 -5.51
N GLY A 69 3.58 15.56 -5.72
CA GLY A 69 4.56 16.41 -5.06
C GLY A 69 4.95 15.91 -3.68
N ILE A 70 5.54 16.81 -2.87
CA ILE A 70 6.19 16.46 -1.60
C ILE A 70 5.26 15.69 -0.63
N SER A 71 3.95 15.88 -0.75
CA SER A 71 2.93 15.15 0.02
C SER A 71 3.03 13.62 -0.14
N VAL A 72 3.54 13.13 -1.27
CA VAL A 72 3.73 11.69 -1.55
C VAL A 72 4.78 11.07 -0.63
N TYR A 73 5.73 11.85 -0.12
CA TYR A 73 6.79 11.35 0.75
C TYR A 73 6.26 10.70 2.02
N MET A 74 5.16 11.21 2.57
CA MET A 74 4.54 10.62 3.76
C MET A 74 3.93 9.25 3.46
N LEU A 75 3.27 9.09 2.30
CA LEU A 75 2.76 7.79 1.85
C LEU A 75 3.90 6.81 1.62
N GLN A 76 4.98 7.27 0.99
CA GLN A 76 6.13 6.41 0.73
C GLN A 76 6.84 5.97 1.99
N MET A 77 7.15 6.89 2.91
CA MET A 77 7.75 6.53 4.20
C MET A 77 6.87 5.54 4.96
N THR A 78 5.54 5.73 4.94
CA THR A 78 4.61 4.79 5.57
C THR A 78 4.71 3.39 4.97
N PHE A 79 4.74 3.29 3.64
CA PHE A 79 4.91 2.02 2.94
C PHE A 79 6.27 1.37 3.25
N LEU A 80 7.36 2.13 3.21
CA LEU A 80 8.71 1.60 3.46
C LEU A 80 8.91 1.13 4.92
N ILE A 81 8.26 1.80 5.89
CA ILE A 81 8.25 1.34 7.29
C ILE A 81 7.50 0.01 7.41
N ASP A 82 6.35 -0.13 6.75
CA ASP A 82 5.59 -1.39 6.73
C ASP A 82 6.38 -2.51 6.03
N TRP A 83 7.10 -2.18 4.96
CA TRP A 83 8.01 -3.08 4.26
C TRP A 83 9.10 -3.58 5.21
N TYR A 84 9.88 -2.66 5.80
CA TYR A 84 10.93 -3.01 6.75
C TYR A 84 10.41 -3.82 7.92
N TYR A 85 9.24 -3.46 8.47
CA TYR A 85 8.61 -4.23 9.54
C TYR A 85 8.42 -5.70 9.14
N THR A 86 8.01 -5.93 7.89
CA THR A 86 7.66 -7.25 7.35
C THR A 86 8.87 -8.05 6.86
N THR A 87 9.80 -7.41 6.14
CA THR A 87 10.90 -8.08 5.42
C THR A 87 12.25 -7.93 6.12
N LYS A 88 12.39 -6.95 7.02
CA LYS A 88 13.66 -6.48 7.61
C LYS A 88 14.63 -5.86 6.60
N GLU A 89 14.17 -5.59 5.40
CA GLU A 89 14.93 -4.92 4.37
C GLU A 89 14.85 -3.40 4.51
N VAL A 90 16.00 -2.73 4.45
CA VAL A 90 16.09 -1.26 4.55
C VAL A 90 16.13 -0.66 3.15
N LEU A 91 15.00 -0.16 2.69
CA LEU A 91 14.86 0.48 1.38
C LEU A 91 14.86 2.02 1.43
N VAL A 92 14.97 2.64 2.61
CA VAL A 92 14.97 4.10 2.76
C VAL A 92 16.28 4.68 2.21
N THR A 93 16.28 4.99 0.91
CA THR A 93 17.40 5.57 0.19
C THR A 93 16.95 6.79 -0.60
N LYS A 94 17.91 7.66 -0.96
CA LYS A 94 17.62 8.88 -1.75
C LYS A 94 16.91 8.58 -3.07
N ASN A 95 17.12 7.40 -3.66
CA ASN A 95 16.53 7.01 -4.94
C ASN A 95 15.01 6.88 -4.88
N TYR A 96 14.45 6.59 -3.71
CA TYR A 96 13.00 6.56 -3.56
C TYR A 96 12.43 7.97 -3.37
N PHE A 97 13.21 8.96 -2.90
CA PHE A 97 12.74 10.31 -2.57
C PHE A 97 13.25 11.36 -3.58
N PRO A 98 12.59 11.52 -4.75
CA PRO A 98 13.02 12.41 -5.84
C PRO A 98 12.82 13.89 -5.51
N SER A 99 13.73 14.75 -5.98
CA SER A 99 13.75 16.14 -5.55
C SER A 99 12.44 16.88 -5.86
N VAL A 100 12.03 17.78 -4.95
CA VAL A 100 10.77 18.54 -5.06
C VAL A 100 10.71 19.41 -6.33
N ARG A 101 11.86 19.70 -6.96
CA ARG A 101 11.92 20.44 -8.24
C ARG A 101 11.32 19.67 -9.41
N GLU A 102 11.26 18.35 -9.33
CA GLU A 102 10.71 17.46 -10.37
C GLU A 102 9.19 17.28 -10.26
N CYS A 103 8.55 17.94 -9.29
CA CYS A 103 7.15 17.75 -8.95
C CYS A 103 6.18 18.76 -9.60
N TRP A 104 6.64 19.59 -10.54
CA TRP A 104 5.83 20.57 -11.28
C TRP A 104 5.86 20.29 -12.77
#